data_AF-X1A711-F1
#
_entry.id   AF-X1A711-F1
#
_cell.length_a   1.000
_cell.length_b   1.000
_cell.length_c   1.000
_cell.angle_alpha   90.00
_cell.angle_beta   90.00
_cell.angle_gamma   90.00
#
_symmetry.space_group_name_H-M   'P 1'
#
loop_
_entity.id
_entity.type
_entity.pdbx_description
1 polymer ?
#
loop_
_entity_poly.entity_id
_entity_poly.type
_entity_poly.pdbx_seq_one_letter_code
_entity_poly.pdbx_strand_id
1 'polypeptide(L)'
;KLLNKISPFIITLEIGLVLGYMAKNVLGQYDLCLPYGERGKIYFVAPNLLKLEKMLKIPSKDFRFWIALHEVTHALEFNSNNWIADYYKSLLKEFIESATLNLESAAERIQKLDVKNITEVINKFQSEDFLFSLVTPGQREILYRIQALMTILEGYSNFVMDEIGSKMISSFKTLKIKFENRRKIINPVEKIFRKIIGIELKLKQYEMGQKFANYIHKKMNMIGLNLLYENEKNIPTIDEIKNPDKWINRVLNLK
;
A
#
# COMPACT_ATOMS: atom_id res chain seq x y z
N LYS A 1 2.45 -1.84 38.24
CA LYS A 1 3.66 -0.97 38.18
C LYS A 1 4.77 -1.50 37.26
N LEU A 2 5.02 -2.82 37.17
CA LEU A 2 6.00 -3.38 36.22
C LEU A 2 5.44 -3.52 34.78
N LEU A 3 4.19 -3.97 34.63
CA LEU A 3 3.49 -4.08 33.34
C LEU A 3 3.40 -2.74 32.57
N ASN A 4 3.16 -1.62 33.28
CA ASN A 4 3.14 -0.28 32.67
C ASN A 4 4.52 0.22 32.20
N LYS A 5 5.62 -0.39 32.66
CA LYS A 5 6.99 -0.10 32.18
C LYS A 5 7.47 -1.08 31.11
N ILE A 6 6.94 -2.30 31.11
CA ILE A 6 7.23 -3.33 30.11
C ILE A 6 6.54 -3.02 28.77
N SER A 7 5.30 -2.49 28.81
CA SER A 7 4.55 -2.17 27.59
C SER A 7 5.24 -1.13 26.68
N PRO A 8 5.76 0.02 27.19
CA PRO A 8 6.46 0.98 26.34
C PRO A 8 7.77 0.42 25.75
N PHE A 9 8.48 -0.42 26.49
CA PHE A 9 9.72 -1.04 26.01
C PHE A 9 9.46 -2.02 24.86
N ILE A 10 8.45 -2.89 25.00
CA ILE A 10 8.06 -3.84 23.94
C ILE A 10 7.62 -3.09 22.68
N ILE A 11 6.77 -2.06 22.83
CA ILE A 11 6.33 -1.24 21.69
C ILE A 11 7.51 -0.54 21.01
N THR A 12 8.44 0.03 21.78
CA THR A 12 9.65 0.67 21.24
C THR A 12 10.52 -0.32 20.48
N LEU A 13 10.69 -1.53 21.01
CA LEU A 13 11.43 -2.60 20.35
C LEU A 13 10.75 -3.03 19.04
N GLU A 14 9.44 -3.22 19.06
CA GLU A 14 8.66 -3.58 17.86
C GLU A 14 8.79 -2.50 16.78
N ILE A 15 8.62 -1.23 17.14
CA ILE A 15 8.81 -0.08 16.23
C ILE A 15 10.26 -0.05 15.71
N GLY A 16 11.25 -0.22 16.58
CA GLY A 16 12.66 -0.22 16.19
C GLY A 16 13.02 -1.34 15.22
N LEU A 17 12.48 -2.54 15.41
CA LEU A 17 12.64 -3.68 14.50
C LEU A 17 12.00 -3.40 13.14
N VAL A 18 10.80 -2.82 13.11
CA VAL A 18 10.11 -2.42 11.88
C VAL A 18 10.92 -1.38 11.13
N LEU A 19 11.31 -0.29 11.79
CA LEU A 19 12.10 0.79 11.18
C LEU A 19 13.45 0.27 10.68
N GLY A 20 14.14 -0.55 11.47
CA GLY A 20 15.42 -1.14 11.09
C GLY A 20 15.32 -2.08 9.89
N TYR A 21 14.21 -2.82 9.77
CA TYR A 21 13.93 -3.61 8.59
C TYR A 21 13.61 -2.71 7.39
N MET A 22 12.75 -1.69 7.54
CA MET A 22 12.37 -0.77 6.47
C MET A 22 13.59 -0.05 5.91
N ALA A 23 14.48 0.44 6.77
CA ALA A 23 15.73 1.09 6.38
C ALA A 23 16.62 0.22 5.47
N LYS A 24 16.52 -1.11 5.54
CA LYS A 24 17.29 -2.07 4.73
C LYS A 24 16.58 -2.54 3.45
N ASN A 25 15.30 -2.23 3.30
CA ASN A 25 14.46 -2.81 2.23
C ASN A 25 13.77 -1.76 1.36
N VAL A 26 13.53 -0.56 1.88
CA VAL A 26 13.02 0.59 1.11
C VAL A 26 14.05 1.01 0.07
N LEU A 27 13.62 1.12 -1.18
CA LEU A 27 14.44 1.45 -2.35
C LEU A 27 14.34 2.93 -2.71
N GLY A 28 13.14 3.48 -2.63
CA GLY A 28 12.80 4.82 -3.06
C GLY A 28 11.91 5.58 -2.07
N GLN A 29 11.45 6.75 -2.49
CA GLN A 29 10.62 7.65 -1.71
C GLN A 29 9.18 7.13 -1.60
N TYR A 30 8.67 6.51 -2.67
CA TYR A 30 7.27 6.11 -2.76
C TYR A 30 6.99 4.65 -2.37
N ASP A 31 8.02 3.87 -2.00
CA ASP A 31 7.88 2.49 -1.49
C ASP A 31 6.94 2.35 -0.27
N LEU A 32 6.80 3.43 0.52
CA LEU A 32 5.92 3.47 1.68
C LEU A 32 4.59 4.17 1.39
N CYS A 33 4.38 4.60 0.15
CA CYS A 33 3.23 5.39 -0.29
C CYS A 33 3.00 6.62 0.58
N LEU A 34 4.09 7.20 1.09
CA LEU A 34 4.05 8.40 1.87
C LEU A 34 4.45 9.58 0.98
N PRO A 35 3.57 10.56 0.76
CA PRO A 35 3.88 11.75 -0.02
C PRO A 35 4.73 12.72 0.82
N TYR A 36 5.95 12.30 1.15
CA TYR A 36 6.96 13.10 1.84
C TYR A 36 8.12 13.38 0.91
N GLY A 37 8.63 14.62 0.95
CA GLY A 37 9.78 15.04 0.17
C GLY A 37 9.57 16.44 -0.41
N GLU A 38 10.66 17.06 -0.84
CA GLU A 38 10.60 18.34 -1.53
C GLU A 38 10.06 18.16 -2.96
N ARG A 39 9.19 19.07 -3.40
CA ARG A 39 8.63 19.04 -4.74
C ARG A 39 9.75 19.10 -5.79
N GLY A 40 9.68 18.21 -6.78
CA GLY A 40 10.68 18.13 -7.85
C GLY A 40 11.97 17.39 -7.47
N LYS A 41 12.05 16.81 -6.27
CA LYS A 41 13.15 15.92 -5.88
C LYS A 41 12.64 14.49 -5.68
N ILE A 42 13.46 13.53 -6.10
CA ILE A 42 13.21 12.10 -5.92
C ILE A 42 14.42 11.50 -5.20
N TYR A 43 14.16 10.79 -4.11
CA TYR A 43 15.21 10.19 -3.29
C TYR A 43 15.28 8.69 -3.49
N PHE A 44 16.51 8.16 -3.44
CA PHE A 44 16.79 6.73 -3.55
C PHE A 44 17.71 6.29 -2.41
N VAL A 45 17.47 5.09 -1.89
CA VAL A 45 18.35 4.47 -0.89
C VAL A 45 19.41 3.66 -1.62
N ALA A 46 20.48 4.34 -2.05
CA ALA A 46 21.53 3.76 -2.91
C ALA A 46 22.10 2.42 -2.40
N PRO A 47 22.40 2.22 -1.10
CA PRO A 47 22.88 0.92 -0.61
C PRO A 47 21.90 -0.23 -0.86
N ASN A 48 20.58 0.02 -0.70
CA ASN A 48 19.54 -0.99 -0.88
C ASN A 48 19.36 -1.31 -2.36
N LEU A 49 19.41 -0.30 -3.22
CA LEU A 49 19.39 -0.48 -4.68
C LEU A 49 20.57 -1.32 -5.16
N LEU A 50 21.79 -1.00 -4.74
CA LEU A 50 22.99 -1.74 -5.16
C LEU A 50 22.96 -3.20 -4.67
N LYS A 51 22.48 -3.43 -3.44
CA LYS A 51 22.28 -4.78 -2.91
C LYS A 51 21.29 -5.57 -3.77
N LEU A 52 20.18 -4.94 -4.12
CA LEU A 52 19.13 -5.56 -4.92
C LEU A 52 19.58 -5.83 -6.36
N GLU A 53 20.24 -4.87 -6.98
CA GLU A 53 20.82 -4.95 -8.32
C GLU A 53 21.71 -6.20 -8.44
N LYS A 54 22.61 -6.39 -7.46
CA LYS A 54 23.49 -7.57 -7.36
C LYS A 54 22.71 -8.88 -7.18
N MET A 55 21.71 -8.88 -6.30
CA MET A 55 20.90 -10.08 -6.02
C MET A 55 20.10 -10.51 -7.24
N LEU A 56 19.52 -9.55 -7.97
CA LEU A 56 18.68 -9.84 -9.12
C LEU A 56 19.48 -10.17 -10.38
N LYS A 57 20.78 -9.87 -10.46
CA LYS A 57 21.62 -10.12 -11.64
C LYS A 57 20.96 -9.57 -12.92
N ILE A 58 20.70 -8.27 -12.93
CA ILE A 58 20.06 -7.53 -14.03
C ILE A 58 21.04 -6.46 -14.52
N PRO A 59 21.07 -6.10 -15.82
CA PRO A 59 21.87 -4.98 -16.30
C PRO A 59 21.58 -3.70 -15.49
N SER A 60 22.64 -3.05 -14.99
CA SER A 60 22.55 -1.90 -14.09
C SER A 60 21.72 -0.76 -14.67
N LYS A 61 21.90 -0.46 -15.96
CA LYS A 61 21.18 0.61 -16.66
C LYS A 61 19.68 0.35 -16.68
N ASP A 62 19.28 -0.86 -17.07
CA ASP A 62 17.88 -1.28 -17.14
C ASP A 62 17.23 -1.26 -15.76
N PHE A 63 17.90 -1.81 -14.75
CA PHE A 63 17.39 -1.82 -13.38
C PHE A 63 17.19 -0.40 -12.82
N ARG A 64 18.19 0.48 -12.97
CA ARG A 64 18.11 1.85 -12.46
C ARG A 64 17.07 2.67 -13.19
N PHE A 65 16.97 2.52 -14.51
CA PHE A 65 15.92 3.19 -15.30
C PHE A 65 14.53 2.69 -14.87
N TRP A 66 14.37 1.39 -14.68
CA TRP A 66 13.11 0.81 -14.22
C TRP A 66 12.66 1.36 -12.86
N ILE A 67 13.58 1.43 -11.89
CA ILE A 67 13.28 2.04 -10.58
C ILE A 67 13.04 3.55 -10.68
N ALA A 68 13.82 4.27 -11.49
CA ALA A 68 13.62 5.71 -11.67
C ALA A 68 12.26 6.02 -12.33
N LEU A 69 11.86 5.23 -13.32
CA LEU A 69 10.55 5.35 -13.97
C LEU A 69 9.42 5.11 -12.96
N HIS A 70 9.56 4.11 -12.09
CA HIS A 70 8.61 3.83 -11.02
C HIS A 70 8.46 5.03 -10.08
N GLU A 71 9.58 5.56 -9.55
CA GLU A 71 9.55 6.69 -8.64
C GLU A 71 9.02 7.97 -9.30
N VAL A 72 9.39 8.24 -10.55
CA VAL A 72 8.89 9.40 -11.30
C VAL A 72 7.39 9.26 -11.54
N THR A 73 6.89 8.06 -11.79
CA THR A 73 5.45 7.82 -11.98
C THR A 73 4.67 8.19 -10.72
N HIS A 74 5.07 7.69 -9.56
CA HIS A 74 4.43 8.07 -8.30
C HIS A 74 4.63 9.56 -7.97
N ALA A 75 5.80 10.11 -8.26
CA ALA A 75 6.03 11.54 -8.11
C ALA A 75 5.04 12.35 -8.96
N LEU A 76 4.72 11.92 -10.18
CA LEU A 76 3.72 12.58 -11.01
C LEU A 76 2.32 12.40 -10.42
N GLU A 77 1.94 11.21 -9.97
CA GLU A 77 0.62 10.97 -9.36
C GLU A 77 0.35 11.91 -8.18
N PHE A 78 1.32 12.03 -7.27
CA PHE A 78 1.20 12.86 -6.07
C PHE A 78 1.46 14.36 -6.32
N ASN A 79 2.34 14.75 -7.26
CA ASN A 79 2.67 16.17 -7.51
C ASN A 79 1.79 16.85 -8.55
N SER A 80 1.15 16.08 -9.44
CA SER A 80 0.19 16.63 -10.40
C SER A 80 -1.17 16.89 -9.75
N ASN A 81 -1.46 16.23 -8.62
CA ASN A 81 -2.75 16.32 -7.94
C ASN A 81 -2.57 16.53 -6.44
N ASN A 82 -2.58 17.79 -6.01
CA ASN A 82 -2.34 18.16 -4.61
C ASN A 82 -3.33 17.47 -3.65
N TRP A 83 -4.54 17.15 -4.11
CA TRP A 83 -5.58 16.56 -3.28
C TRP A 83 -5.32 15.09 -2.92
N ILE A 84 -4.57 14.31 -3.71
CA ILE A 84 -4.36 12.87 -3.41
C ILE A 84 -3.56 12.70 -2.13
N ALA A 85 -2.49 13.49 -1.98
CA ALA A 85 -1.68 13.48 -0.77
C ALA A 85 -2.49 13.88 0.47
N ASP A 86 -3.32 14.91 0.34
CA ASP A 86 -4.16 15.40 1.43
C ASP A 86 -5.30 14.44 1.76
N TYR A 87 -5.90 13.82 0.76
CA TYR A 87 -6.92 12.78 0.91
C TYR A 87 -6.36 11.53 1.60
N TYR A 88 -5.18 11.07 1.19
CA TYR A 88 -4.53 9.95 1.87
C TYR A 88 -4.22 10.27 3.33
N LYS A 89 -3.70 11.47 3.61
CA LYS A 89 -3.48 11.94 5.00
C LYS A 89 -4.79 12.02 5.79
N SER A 90 -5.89 12.49 5.18
CA SER A 90 -7.18 12.58 5.87
C SER A 90 -7.72 11.19 6.21
N LEU A 91 -7.61 10.22 5.30
CA LEU A 91 -7.99 8.83 5.57
C LEU A 91 -7.16 8.21 6.70
N LEU A 92 -5.84 8.42 6.71
CA LEU A 92 -4.97 7.95 7.78
C LEU A 92 -5.33 8.60 9.12
N LYS A 93 -5.59 9.91 9.12
CA LYS A 93 -6.02 10.63 10.32
C LYS A 93 -7.35 10.10 10.84
N GLU A 94 -8.35 9.93 9.98
CA GLU A 94 -9.66 9.37 10.32
C GLU A 94 -9.53 7.95 10.91
N PHE A 95 -8.65 7.13 10.33
CA PHE A 95 -8.35 5.80 10.86
C PHE A 95 -7.69 5.85 12.24
N ILE A 96 -6.68 6.70 12.43
CA ILE A 96 -5.98 6.83 13.72
C ILE A 96 -6.92 7.36 14.79
N GLU A 97 -7.70 8.41 14.49
CA GLU A 97 -8.66 9.00 15.44
C GLU A 97 -9.71 7.97 15.86
N SER A 98 -10.29 7.25 14.89
CA SER A 98 -11.26 6.18 15.20
C SER A 98 -10.62 5.00 15.95
N ALA A 99 -9.34 4.71 15.77
CA ALA A 99 -8.61 3.72 16.57
C ALA A 99 -8.35 4.20 17.99
N THR A 100 -7.98 5.47 18.19
CA THR A 100 -7.73 6.04 19.51
C THR A 100 -8.98 6.06 20.41
N LEU A 101 -10.15 6.31 19.82
CA LEU A 101 -11.44 6.33 20.53
C LEU A 101 -11.92 4.93 20.98
N ASN A 102 -11.31 3.86 20.47
CA ASN A 102 -11.72 2.48 20.73
C ASN A 102 -10.74 1.69 21.63
N LEU A 103 -9.75 2.36 22.23
CA LEU A 103 -8.82 1.71 23.16
C LEU A 103 -9.50 1.21 24.45
N GLU A 104 -10.50 1.94 24.94
CA GLU A 104 -11.28 1.54 26.11
C GLU A 104 -12.13 0.29 25.83
N SER A 105 -12.81 0.26 24.69
CA SER A 105 -13.63 -0.88 24.26
C SER A 105 -12.81 -2.10 23.86
N ALA A 106 -11.58 -1.92 23.35
CA ALA A 106 -10.63 -3.01 23.13
C ALA A 106 -10.13 -3.61 24.46
N ALA A 107 -9.83 -2.78 25.46
CA ALA A 107 -9.40 -3.24 26.79
C ALA A 107 -10.47 -4.09 27.49
N GLU A 108 -11.74 -3.69 27.40
CA GLU A 108 -12.86 -4.48 27.92
C GLU A 108 -13.04 -5.84 27.21
N ARG A 109 -12.82 -5.88 25.89
CA ARG A 109 -12.86 -7.13 25.11
C ARG A 109 -11.71 -8.07 25.47
N ILE A 110 -10.52 -7.51 25.72
CA ILE A 110 -9.34 -8.27 26.16
C ILE A 110 -9.54 -8.81 27.59
N GLN A 111 -10.17 -8.06 28.50
CA GLN A 111 -10.50 -8.55 29.84
C GLN A 111 -11.47 -9.74 29.84
N LYS A 112 -12.29 -9.88 28.79
CA LYS A 112 -13.20 -11.03 28.62
C LYS A 112 -12.50 -12.28 28.07
N LEU A 113 -11.22 -12.20 27.71
CA LEU A 113 -10.44 -13.37 27.29
C LEU A 113 -9.89 -14.09 28.52
N ASP A 114 -10.11 -15.41 28.59
CA ASP A 114 -9.55 -16.23 29.67
C ASP A 114 -8.02 -16.37 29.49
N VAL A 115 -7.27 -15.57 30.25
CA VAL A 115 -5.81 -15.44 30.17
C VAL A 115 -5.06 -16.67 30.68
N LYS A 116 -5.77 -17.69 31.20
CA LYS A 116 -5.16 -18.90 31.76
C LYS A 116 -4.42 -19.75 30.72
N ASN A 117 -4.76 -19.63 29.44
CA ASN A 117 -4.08 -20.33 28.35
C ASN A 117 -3.42 -19.33 27.39
N ILE A 118 -2.22 -18.86 27.79
CA ILE A 118 -1.39 -17.95 26.99
C ILE A 118 -1.17 -18.46 25.55
N THR A 119 -1.08 -19.78 25.36
CA THR A 119 -0.91 -20.40 24.02
C THR A 119 -2.14 -20.25 23.13
N GLU A 120 -3.35 -20.38 23.68
CA GLU A 120 -4.60 -20.13 22.92
C GLU A 120 -4.82 -18.65 22.67
N VAL A 121 -4.44 -17.79 23.63
CA VAL A 121 -4.48 -16.33 23.45
C VAL A 121 -3.52 -15.94 22.32
N ILE A 122 -2.29 -16.45 22.30
CA ILE A 122 -1.32 -16.19 21.22
C ILE A 122 -1.87 -16.67 19.87
N ASN A 123 -2.44 -17.87 19.81
CA ASN A 123 -3.01 -18.42 18.57
C ASN A 123 -4.23 -17.63 18.10
N LYS A 124 -5.11 -17.17 19.00
CA LYS A 124 -6.24 -16.29 18.68
C LYS A 124 -5.79 -14.90 18.25
N PHE A 125 -4.76 -14.32 18.87
CA PHE A 125 -4.20 -13.04 18.43
C PHE A 125 -3.52 -13.11 17.05
N GLN A 126 -3.12 -14.31 16.63
CA GLN A 126 -2.59 -14.56 15.30
C GLN A 126 -3.68 -14.89 14.26
N SER A 127 -4.93 -15.14 14.68
CA SER A 127 -6.01 -15.41 13.73
C SER A 127 -6.58 -14.11 13.15
N GLU A 128 -6.76 -14.11 11.83
CA GLU A 128 -7.30 -12.97 11.09
C GLU A 128 -8.68 -12.56 11.62
N ASP A 129 -9.54 -13.54 11.92
CA ASP A 129 -10.90 -13.32 12.45
C ASP A 129 -10.91 -12.51 13.75
N PHE A 130 -9.93 -12.70 14.63
CA PHE A 130 -9.86 -11.97 15.89
C PHE A 130 -9.40 -10.53 15.67
N LEU A 131 -8.40 -10.30 14.83
CA LEU A 131 -7.96 -8.94 14.49
C LEU A 131 -9.07 -8.16 13.79
N PHE A 132 -9.80 -8.80 12.88
CA PHE A 132 -10.98 -8.18 12.24
C PHE A 132 -12.14 -7.94 13.21
N SER A 133 -12.27 -8.74 14.28
CA SER A 133 -13.28 -8.52 15.33
C SER A 133 -12.99 -7.30 16.22
N LEU A 134 -11.74 -6.82 16.24
CA LEU A 134 -11.33 -5.62 16.96
C LEU A 134 -11.57 -4.33 16.16
N VAL A 135 -11.79 -4.43 14.85
CA VAL A 135 -12.04 -3.29 13.96
C VAL A 135 -13.55 -3.04 13.84
N THR A 136 -13.98 -1.83 14.15
CA THR A 136 -15.39 -1.41 14.02
C THR A 136 -15.82 -1.32 12.55
N PRO A 137 -17.14 -1.42 12.25
CA PRO A 137 -17.63 -1.24 10.88
C PRO A 137 -17.20 0.08 10.22
N GLY A 138 -17.17 1.19 10.97
CA GLY A 138 -16.71 2.49 10.46
C GLY A 138 -15.22 2.50 10.13
N GLN A 139 -14.37 1.93 10.99
CA GLN A 139 -12.93 1.77 10.68
C GLN A 139 -12.71 0.94 9.42
N ARG A 140 -13.53 -0.11 9.22
CA ARG A 140 -13.43 -0.97 8.03
C ARG A 140 -13.70 -0.20 6.74
N GLU A 141 -14.64 0.73 6.74
CA GLU A 141 -14.94 1.56 5.58
C GLU A 141 -13.75 2.46 5.20
N ILE A 142 -13.11 3.09 6.19
CA ILE A 142 -11.90 3.89 5.99
C ILE A 142 -10.77 3.02 5.41
N LEU A 143 -10.60 1.81 5.95
CA LEU A 143 -9.62 0.85 5.43
C LEU A 143 -9.89 0.48 3.98
N TYR A 144 -11.15 0.28 3.57
CA TYR A 144 -11.48 0.01 2.18
C TYR A 144 -11.18 1.20 1.26
N ARG A 145 -11.40 2.44 1.71
CA ARG A 145 -11.02 3.65 0.95
C ARG A 145 -9.51 3.75 0.77
N ILE A 146 -8.73 3.50 1.83
CA ILE A 146 -7.26 3.45 1.77
C ILE A 146 -6.82 2.37 0.79
N GLN A 147 -7.35 1.16 0.91
CA GLN A 147 -7.00 0.05 0.02
C GLN A 147 -7.34 0.36 -1.44
N ALA A 148 -8.49 0.97 -1.71
CA ALA A 148 -8.90 1.29 -3.06
C ALA A 148 -8.00 2.35 -3.71
N LEU A 149 -7.67 3.42 -2.97
CA LEU A 149 -6.73 4.44 -3.41
C LEU A 149 -5.37 3.84 -3.75
N MET A 150 -4.80 3.08 -2.81
CA MET A 150 -3.50 2.41 -2.98
C MET A 150 -3.50 1.44 -4.16
N THR A 151 -4.58 0.68 -4.33
CA THR A 151 -4.74 -0.25 -5.45
C THR A 151 -4.70 0.47 -6.79
N ILE A 152 -5.31 1.66 -6.87
CA ILE A 152 -5.33 2.45 -8.11
C ILE A 152 -3.98 3.09 -8.41
N LEU A 153 -3.33 3.72 -7.42
CA LEU A 153 -2.00 4.32 -7.61
C LEU A 153 -0.99 3.28 -8.11
N GLU A 154 -0.99 2.11 -7.47
CA GLU A 154 -0.14 0.99 -7.86
C GLU A 154 -0.55 0.39 -9.21
N GLY A 155 -1.85 0.30 -9.48
CA GLY A 155 -2.39 -0.19 -10.74
C GLY A 155 -1.98 0.69 -11.92
N TYR A 156 -2.12 2.01 -11.77
CA TYR A 156 -1.70 3.00 -12.76
C TYR A 156 -0.18 3.01 -12.93
N SER A 157 0.58 2.97 -11.84
CA SER A 157 2.04 2.82 -11.89
C SER A 157 2.45 1.59 -12.71
N ASN A 158 1.91 0.41 -12.41
CA ASN A 158 2.19 -0.80 -13.19
C ASN A 158 1.76 -0.69 -14.66
N PHE A 159 0.66 0.01 -14.96
CA PHE A 159 0.26 0.31 -16.34
C PHE A 159 1.30 1.17 -17.06
N VAL A 160 1.75 2.27 -16.46
CA VAL A 160 2.79 3.16 -17.02
C VAL A 160 4.11 2.41 -17.20
N MET A 161 4.48 1.58 -16.21
CA MET A 161 5.66 0.73 -16.28
C MET A 161 5.59 -0.25 -17.47
N ASP A 162 4.43 -0.84 -17.75
CA ASP A 162 4.23 -1.69 -18.92
C ASP A 162 4.29 -0.89 -20.23
N GLU A 163 3.62 0.25 -20.31
CA GLU A 163 3.54 1.06 -21.53
C GLU A 163 4.86 1.73 -21.92
N ILE A 164 5.62 2.24 -20.94
CA ILE A 164 6.88 2.95 -21.19
C ILE A 164 8.06 1.98 -21.05
N GLY A 165 8.06 1.17 -20.00
CA GLY A 165 9.17 0.27 -19.69
C GLY A 165 9.38 -0.79 -20.77
N SER A 166 8.31 -1.33 -21.36
CA SER A 166 8.42 -2.32 -22.45
C SER A 166 9.09 -1.78 -23.72
N LYS A 167 9.01 -0.46 -23.95
CA LYS A 167 9.59 0.23 -25.12
C LYS A 167 11.03 0.68 -24.86
N MET A 168 11.36 1.00 -23.61
CA MET A 168 12.64 1.64 -23.24
C MET A 168 13.66 0.70 -22.59
N ILE A 169 13.23 -0.45 -22.07
CA ILE A 169 14.07 -1.37 -21.30
C ILE A 169 14.22 -2.71 -22.03
N SER A 170 15.42 -3.02 -22.49
CA SER A 170 15.69 -4.27 -23.21
C SER A 170 15.39 -5.52 -22.38
N SER A 171 15.73 -5.51 -21.09
CA SER A 171 15.47 -6.64 -20.17
C SER A 171 14.12 -6.56 -19.44
N PHE A 172 13.15 -5.79 -19.95
CA PHE A 172 11.88 -5.50 -19.26
C PHE A 172 11.14 -6.75 -18.76
N LYS A 173 10.95 -7.75 -19.62
CA LYS A 173 10.23 -8.99 -19.26
C LYS A 173 10.91 -9.70 -18.08
N THR A 174 12.23 -9.80 -18.11
CA THR A 174 13.01 -10.43 -17.03
C THR A 174 12.94 -9.62 -15.74
N LEU A 175 13.02 -8.29 -15.83
CA LEU A 175 12.85 -7.36 -14.71
C LEU A 175 11.48 -7.56 -14.05
N LYS A 176 10.41 -7.50 -14.85
CA LYS A 176 9.02 -7.65 -14.41
C LYS A 176 8.82 -8.96 -13.64
N ILE A 177 9.24 -10.10 -14.21
CA ILE A 177 9.12 -11.42 -13.56
C ILE A 177 9.89 -11.47 -12.24
N LYS A 178 11.15 -11.00 -12.23
CA LYS A 178 11.99 -11.01 -11.02
C LYS A 178 11.36 -10.19 -9.89
N PHE A 179 10.74 -9.06 -10.22
CA PHE A 179 10.09 -8.22 -9.23
C PHE A 179 8.69 -8.69 -8.84
N GLU A 180 7.90 -9.26 -9.74
CA GLU A 180 6.68 -9.98 -9.39
C GLU A 180 6.97 -11.13 -8.41
N ASN A 181 8.02 -11.91 -8.66
CA ASN A 181 8.44 -12.98 -7.76
C ASN A 181 8.92 -12.45 -6.41
N ARG A 182 9.68 -11.35 -6.40
CA ARG A 182 10.08 -10.70 -5.14
C ARG A 182 8.87 -10.20 -4.35
N ARG A 183 7.87 -9.63 -5.03
CA ARG A 183 6.63 -9.14 -4.40
C ARG A 183 5.80 -10.28 -3.80
N LYS A 184 5.85 -11.49 -4.36
CA LYS A 184 5.20 -12.68 -3.79
C LYS A 184 5.84 -13.17 -2.49
N ILE A 185 7.09 -12.79 -2.22
CA ILE A 185 7.75 -13.11 -0.95
C ILE A 185 7.16 -12.18 0.11
N ILE A 186 6.28 -12.72 0.97
CA ILE A 186 5.61 -11.96 2.04
C ILE A 186 6.65 -11.15 2.81
N ASN A 187 6.56 -9.84 2.69
CA ASN A 187 7.51 -8.92 3.30
C ASN A 187 7.27 -8.90 4.83
N PRO A 188 8.28 -9.13 5.69
CA PRO A 188 8.16 -8.96 7.14
C PRO A 188 7.50 -7.64 7.58
N VAL A 189 7.68 -6.55 6.85
CA VAL A 189 6.97 -5.28 7.10
C VAL A 189 5.49 -5.38 6.75
N GLU A 190 5.14 -6.03 5.65
CA GLU A 190 3.75 -6.28 5.29
C GLU A 190 3.06 -7.17 6.33
N LYS A 191 3.75 -8.18 6.86
CA LYS A 191 3.26 -9.02 7.98
C LYS A 191 2.99 -8.21 9.25
N ILE A 192 3.80 -7.19 9.51
CA ILE A 192 3.63 -6.31 10.68
C ILE A 192 2.57 -5.22 10.42
N PHE A 193 2.51 -4.62 9.23
CA PHE A 193 1.44 -3.71 8.82
C PHE A 193 0.07 -4.41 8.85
N ARG A 194 -0.01 -5.67 8.38
CA ARG A 194 -1.17 -6.54 8.51
C ARG A 194 -1.60 -6.69 9.98
N LYS A 195 -0.63 -6.84 10.89
CA LYS A 195 -0.87 -7.02 12.33
C LYS A 195 -1.26 -5.72 13.05
N ILE A 196 -0.71 -4.57 12.63
CA ILE A 196 -0.96 -3.26 13.25
C ILE A 196 -2.28 -2.67 12.79
N ILE A 197 -2.61 -2.78 11.50
CA ILE A 197 -3.74 -2.08 10.88
C ILE A 197 -4.92 -3.04 10.59
N GLY A 198 -4.73 -4.36 10.73
CA GLY A 198 -5.74 -5.34 10.32
C GLY A 198 -6.00 -5.35 8.80
N ILE A 199 -5.13 -4.70 8.02
CA ILE A 199 -5.25 -4.61 6.56
C ILE A 199 -4.56 -5.82 5.96
N GLU A 200 -5.33 -6.69 5.32
CA GLU A 200 -4.77 -7.66 4.39
C GLU A 200 -4.47 -6.94 3.06
N LEU A 201 -3.22 -6.51 2.84
CA LEU A 201 -2.74 -6.14 1.51
C LEU A 201 -2.65 -7.43 0.68
N LYS A 202 -3.78 -7.87 0.11
CA LYS A 202 -3.78 -9.04 -0.77
C LYS A 202 -2.98 -8.68 -2.02
N LEU A 203 -1.95 -9.45 -2.35
CA LEU A 203 -1.23 -9.39 -3.63
C LEU A 203 -2.18 -9.35 -4.85
N LYS A 204 -3.37 -9.98 -4.72
CA LYS A 204 -4.45 -9.94 -5.71
C LYS A 204 -4.99 -8.53 -6.00
N GLN A 205 -4.96 -7.61 -5.04
CA GLN A 205 -5.46 -6.24 -5.22
C GLN A 205 -4.62 -5.45 -6.23
N TYR A 206 -3.29 -5.60 -6.22
CA TYR A 206 -2.42 -4.90 -7.18
C TYR A 206 -2.62 -5.36 -8.63
N GLU A 207 -2.77 -6.67 -8.85
CA GLU A 207 -3.15 -7.20 -10.16
C GLU A 207 -4.52 -6.67 -10.61
N MET A 208 -5.46 -6.49 -9.67
CA MET A 208 -6.77 -5.92 -9.96
C MET A 208 -6.67 -4.44 -10.37
N GLY A 209 -5.86 -3.64 -9.67
CA GLY A 209 -5.61 -2.25 -10.03
C GLY A 209 -5.03 -2.11 -11.44
N GLN A 210 -4.05 -2.95 -11.79
CA GLN A 210 -3.49 -2.93 -13.13
C GLN A 210 -4.52 -3.37 -14.20
N LYS A 211 -5.32 -4.41 -13.93
CA LYS A 211 -6.40 -4.84 -14.82
C LYS A 211 -7.43 -3.73 -15.04
N PHE A 212 -7.79 -3.02 -13.97
CA PHE A 212 -8.66 -1.85 -14.04
C PHE A 212 -8.04 -0.77 -14.93
N ALA A 213 -6.78 -0.38 -14.69
CA ALA A 213 -6.10 0.64 -15.50
C ALA A 213 -6.03 0.26 -16.99
N ASN A 214 -5.64 -0.98 -17.29
CA ASN A 214 -5.63 -1.53 -18.64
C ASN A 214 -7.02 -1.47 -19.30
N TYR A 215 -8.08 -1.80 -18.56
CA TYR A 215 -9.45 -1.79 -19.06
C TYR A 215 -9.92 -0.36 -19.38
N ILE A 216 -9.73 0.57 -18.45
CA ILE A 216 -10.09 1.98 -18.66
C ILE A 216 -9.32 2.57 -19.84
N HIS A 217 -8.01 2.32 -19.92
CA HIS A 217 -7.21 2.75 -21.06
C HIS A 217 -7.70 2.17 -22.38
N LYS A 218 -8.03 0.88 -22.43
CA LYS A 218 -8.54 0.25 -23.65
C LYS A 218 -9.87 0.87 -24.12
N LYS A 219 -10.73 1.30 -23.18
CA LYS A 219 -12.07 1.82 -23.49
C LYS A 219 -12.08 3.33 -23.74
N MET A 220 -11.20 4.10 -23.09
CA MET A 220 -11.25 5.57 -23.02
C MET A 220 -9.87 6.24 -23.20
N ASN A 221 -8.82 5.47 -23.52
CA ASN A 221 -7.43 5.92 -23.57
C ASN A 221 -6.97 6.60 -22.27
N MET A 222 -5.90 7.38 -22.34
CA MET A 222 -5.38 8.16 -21.19
C MET A 222 -6.39 9.15 -20.63
N ILE A 223 -7.35 9.64 -21.44
CA ILE A 223 -8.40 10.55 -20.96
C ILE A 223 -9.20 9.87 -19.85
N GLY A 224 -9.56 8.60 -20.01
CA GLY A 224 -10.27 7.85 -18.98
C GLY A 224 -9.46 7.66 -17.70
N LEU A 225 -8.16 7.38 -17.81
CA LEU A 225 -7.29 7.25 -16.63
C LEU A 225 -7.12 8.59 -15.91
N ASN A 226 -7.01 9.70 -16.65
CA ASN A 226 -6.87 11.04 -16.08
C ASN A 226 -8.08 11.44 -15.23
N LEU A 227 -9.27 10.91 -15.51
CA LEU A 227 -10.47 11.15 -14.69
C LEU A 227 -10.28 10.70 -13.23
N LEU A 228 -9.48 9.65 -12.96
CA LEU A 228 -9.18 9.20 -11.59
C LEU A 228 -8.52 10.29 -10.75
N TYR A 229 -7.79 11.18 -11.40
CA TYR A 229 -6.97 12.21 -10.78
C TYR A 229 -7.68 13.57 -10.67
N GLU A 230 -8.88 13.73 -11.22
CA GLU A 230 -9.59 15.01 -11.19
C GLU A 230 -10.08 15.40 -9.78
N ASN A 231 -10.60 14.46 -9.01
CA ASN A 231 -11.10 14.70 -7.66
C ASN A 231 -11.29 13.40 -6.86
N GLU A 232 -11.44 13.53 -5.53
CA GLU A 232 -11.62 12.40 -4.60
C GLU A 232 -12.79 11.48 -4.96
N LYS A 233 -13.90 12.04 -5.46
CA LYS A 233 -15.10 11.25 -5.79
C LYS A 233 -14.85 10.31 -6.95
N ASN A 234 -13.85 10.57 -7.79
CA ASN A 234 -13.49 9.71 -8.91
C ASN A 234 -12.62 8.52 -8.49
N ILE A 235 -12.18 8.42 -7.23
CA ILE A 235 -11.54 7.19 -6.75
C ILE A 235 -12.57 6.05 -6.79
N PRO A 236 -12.27 4.92 -7.45
CA PRO A 236 -13.16 3.77 -7.47
C PRO A 236 -13.19 3.09 -6.11
N THR A 237 -14.34 2.50 -5.80
CA THR A 237 -14.45 1.53 -4.71
C THR A 237 -13.79 0.19 -5.10
N ILE A 238 -13.55 -0.70 -4.13
CA ILE A 238 -13.04 -2.05 -4.42
C ILE A 238 -13.97 -2.83 -5.37
N ASP A 239 -15.30 -2.65 -5.28
CA ASP A 239 -16.25 -3.30 -6.19
C ASP A 239 -16.14 -2.77 -7.63
N GLU A 240 -15.88 -1.49 -7.77
CA GLU A 240 -15.68 -0.82 -9.05
C GLU A 240 -14.34 -1.18 -9.69
N ILE A 241 -13.29 -1.39 -8.88
CA ILE A 241 -12.02 -1.93 -9.39
C ILE A 241 -12.23 -3.33 -9.99
N LYS A 242 -13.11 -4.14 -9.38
CA LYS A 242 -13.49 -5.46 -9.91
C LYS A 242 -14.39 -5.36 -11.14
N ASN A 243 -15.22 -4.33 -11.21
CA ASN A 243 -16.21 -4.10 -12.25
C ASN A 243 -16.06 -2.69 -12.85
N PRO A 244 -15.06 -2.46 -13.72
CA PRO A 244 -14.70 -1.11 -14.17
C PRO A 244 -15.84 -0.36 -14.86
N ASP A 245 -16.80 -1.05 -15.48
CA ASP A 245 -17.96 -0.40 -16.10
C ASP A 245 -18.85 0.33 -15.08
N LYS A 246 -18.96 -0.15 -13.83
CA LYS A 246 -19.70 0.56 -12.78
C LYS A 246 -19.06 1.92 -12.48
N TRP A 247 -17.74 1.96 -12.44
CA TRP A 247 -16.99 3.20 -12.26
C TRP A 247 -17.22 4.16 -13.41
N ILE A 248 -17.11 3.67 -14.66
CA ILE A 248 -17.34 4.50 -15.85
C ILE A 248 -18.74 5.11 -15.81
N ASN A 249 -19.76 4.31 -15.54
CA ASN A 249 -21.15 4.80 -15.49
C ASN A 249 -21.33 5.85 -14.40
N ARG A 250 -20.72 5.65 -13.22
CA ARG A 250 -20.77 6.61 -12.12
C ARG A 250 -20.05 7.92 -12.44
N VAL A 251 -18.83 7.85 -12.95
CA VAL A 251 -18.00 9.05 -13.21
C VAL A 251 -18.53 9.86 -14.39
N LEU A 252 -19.01 9.18 -15.44
CA LEU A 252 -19.58 9.84 -16.62
C LEU A 252 -21.07 10.16 -16.49
N ASN A 253 -21.72 9.82 -15.37
CA ASN A 253 -23.17 9.93 -15.16
C ASN A 253 -24.00 9.27 -16.28
N LEU A 254 -23.51 8.17 -16.85
CA LEU A 254 -24.25 7.40 -17.85
C LEU A 254 -25.31 6.57 -17.10
N LYS A 255 -26.56 7.01 -17.18
CA LYS A 255 -27.74 6.27 -16.70
C LYS A 255 -28.10 5.15 -17.67
#